data_AF-A0A652L150-F1
#
_entry.id   AF-A0A652L150-F1
#
_cell.length_a   1.000
_cell.length_b   1.000
_cell.length_c   1.000
_cell.angle_alpha   90.00
_cell.angle_beta   90.00
_cell.angle_gamma   90.00
#
_symmetry.space_group_name_H-M   'P 1'
#
loop_
_entity.id
_entity.type
_entity.pdbx_description
1 polymer ?
#
loop_
_entity_poly.entity_id
_entity_poly.type
_entity_poly.pdbx_seq_one_letter_code
_entity_poly.pdbx_strand_id
1 'polypeptide(L)'
;MIPFDLDACRLARRDYRPAALSPPTLLLTAGRSRAHDVGRVEARARAAVPGLEAERLPDATHHTLPVGASPARNERIAAFLSRSRPRGARRRPPGAPGVTGR
;
A
#
# COMPACT_ATOMS: atom_id res chain seq x y z
N MET A 1 5.69 -9.61 -21.80
CA MET A 1 5.18 -8.28 -21.44
C MET A 1 3.66 -8.34 -21.52
N ILE A 2 2.96 -8.42 -20.39
CA ILE A 2 1.49 -8.50 -20.38
C ILE A 2 0.95 -7.10 -20.74
N PRO A 3 0.07 -6.95 -21.74
CA PRO A 3 -0.49 -5.65 -22.10
C PRO A 3 -1.39 -5.13 -20.98
N PHE A 4 -1.20 -3.85 -20.62
CA PHE A 4 -2.01 -3.15 -19.62
C PHE A 4 -3.31 -2.68 -20.30
N ASP A 5 -4.42 -3.36 -20.06
CA ASP A 5 -5.73 -2.97 -20.61
C ASP A 5 -6.33 -1.81 -19.79
N LEU A 6 -6.32 -0.62 -20.40
CA LEU A 6 -6.83 0.61 -19.81
C LEU A 6 -8.36 0.63 -19.71
N ASP A 7 -9.07 -0.10 -20.57
CA ASP A 7 -10.54 -0.15 -20.56
C ASP A 7 -11.06 -1.14 -19.52
N ALA A 8 -10.37 -2.27 -19.31
CA ALA A 8 -10.58 -3.11 -18.13
C ALA A 8 -10.36 -2.35 -16.82
N CYS A 9 -9.32 -1.50 -16.74
CA CYS A 9 -9.10 -0.61 -15.58
C CYS A 9 -10.23 0.42 -15.38
N ARG A 10 -10.85 0.93 -16.45
CA ARG A 10 -11.97 1.89 -16.36
C ARG A 10 -13.27 1.22 -15.91
N LEU A 11 -13.53 0.00 -16.38
CA LEU A 11 -14.68 -0.81 -15.95
C LEU A 11 -14.54 -1.23 -14.48
N ALA A 12 -13.37 -1.71 -14.05
CA ALA A 12 -13.08 -2.02 -12.65
C ALA A 12 -13.22 -0.79 -11.71
N ARG A 13 -13.04 0.44 -12.22
CA ARG A 13 -13.23 1.67 -11.44
C ARG A 13 -14.70 2.01 -11.16
N ARG A 14 -15.67 1.45 -11.91
CA ARG A 14 -17.10 1.68 -11.63
C ARG A 14 -17.60 0.92 -10.40
N ASP A 15 -16.98 -0.23 -10.10
CA ASP A 15 -17.30 -1.07 -8.95
C ASP A 15 -16.31 -0.88 -7.78
N TYR A 16 -15.31 -0.01 -7.94
CA TYR A 16 -14.41 0.36 -6.84
C TYR A 16 -15.20 1.12 -5.77
N ARG A 17 -15.56 0.41 -4.71
CA ARG A 17 -16.19 0.94 -3.49
C ARG A 17 -15.11 1.00 -2.40
N PRO A 18 -14.46 2.16 -2.16
CA PRO A 18 -13.43 2.27 -1.13
C PRO A 18 -13.96 1.88 0.26
N ALA A 19 -15.26 2.08 0.51
CA ALA A 19 -15.94 1.69 1.74
C ALA A 19 -16.01 0.17 1.95
N ALA A 20 -15.87 -0.63 0.89
CA ALA A 20 -15.86 -2.09 0.97
C ALA A 20 -14.45 -2.67 1.21
N LEU A 21 -13.42 -1.81 1.34
CA LEU A 21 -12.09 -2.28 1.71
C LEU A 21 -12.09 -2.79 3.16
N SER A 22 -11.95 -4.10 3.30
CA SER A 22 -11.76 -4.79 4.57
C SER A 22 -10.29 -4.84 5.07
N PRO A 23 -9.25 -4.93 4.22
CA PRO A 23 -7.89 -5.02 4.74
C PRO A 23 -7.43 -3.67 5.34
N PRO A 24 -6.52 -3.70 6.34
CA PRO A 24 -5.80 -2.50 6.75
C PRO A 24 -5.25 -1.79 5.52
N THR A 25 -5.46 -0.47 5.43
CA THR A 25 -5.06 0.32 4.26
C THR A 25 -4.17 1.47 4.69
N LEU A 26 -3.03 1.60 4.00
CA LEU A 26 -2.11 2.73 4.11
C LEU A 26 -2.15 3.56 2.82
N LEU A 27 -2.38 4.87 2.95
CA LEU A 27 -2.22 5.85 1.89
C LEU A 27 -0.96 6.68 2.12
N LEU A 28 -0.02 6.61 1.18
CA LEU A 28 1.15 7.48 1.14
C LEU A 28 0.98 8.55 0.05
N THR A 29 1.16 9.81 0.41
CA THR A 29 1.07 10.93 -0.52
C THR A 29 2.39 11.69 -0.63
N ALA A 30 2.62 12.29 -1.79
CA ALA A 30 3.78 13.12 -2.08
C ALA A 30 3.47 14.58 -1.71
N GLY A 31 4.14 15.14 -0.70
CA GLY A 31 3.89 16.50 -0.23
C GLY A 31 4.17 17.59 -1.28
N ARG A 32 5.10 17.33 -2.20
CA ARG A 32 5.42 18.20 -3.35
C ARG A 32 4.75 17.73 -4.66
N SER A 33 3.65 17.00 -4.57
CA SER A 33 2.89 16.59 -5.75
C SER A 33 2.31 17.80 -6.48
N ARG A 34 2.56 17.89 -7.80
CA ARG A 34 1.85 18.83 -8.70
C ARG A 34 0.66 18.17 -9.41
N ALA A 35 0.64 16.84 -9.45
CA ALA A 35 -0.40 16.08 -10.14
C ALA A 35 -1.70 15.98 -9.34
N HIS A 36 -1.62 16.07 -8.00
CA HIS A 36 -2.75 15.89 -7.12
C HIS A 36 -2.79 16.98 -6.04
N ASP A 37 -3.98 17.48 -5.74
CA ASP A 37 -4.24 18.19 -4.49
C ASP A 37 -4.20 17.18 -3.34
N VAL A 38 -3.09 17.18 -2.62
CA VAL A 38 -2.80 16.19 -1.59
C VAL A 38 -3.78 16.28 -0.42
N GLY A 39 -4.16 17.50 -0.02
CA GLY A 39 -5.10 17.70 1.08
C GLY A 39 -6.49 17.15 0.73
N ARG A 40 -6.95 17.43 -0.51
CA ARG A 40 -8.22 16.90 -0.99
C ARG A 40 -8.21 15.38 -1.15
N VAL A 41 -7.10 14.81 -1.60
CA VAL A 41 -6.95 13.35 -1.71
C VAL A 41 -7.03 12.69 -0.34
N GLU A 42 -6.28 13.18 0.64
CA GLU A 42 -6.28 12.63 2.00
C GLU A 42 -7.66 12.76 2.66
N ALA A 43 -8.31 13.92 2.56
CA ALA A 43 -9.64 14.13 3.13
C ALA A 43 -10.68 13.18 2.52
N ARG A 44 -10.69 13.04 1.19
CA ARG A 44 -11.61 12.12 0.50
C ARG A 44 -11.33 10.67 0.84
N ALA A 45 -10.06 10.28 0.92
CA ALA A 45 -9.69 8.90 1.25
C ALA A 45 -10.09 8.55 2.69
N ARG A 46 -9.85 9.43 3.66
CA ARG A 46 -10.28 9.23 5.05
C ARG A 46 -11.79 9.12 5.19
N ALA A 47 -12.54 9.88 4.40
CA ALA A 47 -14.00 9.78 4.38
C ALA A 47 -14.53 8.49 3.72
N ALA A 48 -13.77 7.92 2.77
CA ALA A 48 -14.23 6.82 1.95
C ALA A 48 -13.74 5.44 2.42
N VAL A 49 -12.60 5.34 3.11
CA VAL A 49 -11.96 4.08 3.49
C VAL A 49 -11.94 3.94 5.02
N PRO A 50 -12.71 3.00 5.60
CA PRO A 50 -12.70 2.73 7.03
C PRO A 50 -11.29 2.35 7.52
N GLY A 51 -10.87 2.92 8.65
CA GLY A 51 -9.59 2.56 9.28
C GLY A 51 -8.34 2.95 8.48
N LEU A 52 -8.45 3.89 7.52
CA LEU A 52 -7.31 4.34 6.72
C LEU A 52 -6.23 5.01 7.57
N GLU A 53 -5.01 4.48 7.48
CA GLU A 53 -3.80 5.22 7.85
C GLU A 53 -3.36 6.07 6.64
N ALA A 54 -3.23 7.38 6.82
CA ALA A 54 -2.80 8.28 5.76
C ALA A 54 -1.61 9.11 6.22
N GLU A 55 -0.53 9.07 5.45
CA GLU A 55 0.70 9.79 5.73
C GLU A 55 1.22 10.53 4.50
N ARG A 56 1.76 11.72 4.74
CA ARG A 56 2.36 12.57 3.71
C ARG A 56 3.87 12.55 3.84
N LEU A 57 4.56 12.25 2.75
CA LEU A 57 6.02 12.37 2.66
C LEU A 57 6.37 13.78 2.15
N PRO A 58 6.88 14.68 3.01
CA PRO A 58 6.94 16.12 2.71
C PRO A 58 7.78 16.42 1.47
N ASP A 59 8.93 15.78 1.31
CA ASP A 59 9.87 16.07 0.22
C ASP A 59 9.62 15.24 -1.05
N ALA A 60 8.72 14.24 -0.97
CA ALA A 60 8.41 13.41 -2.12
C ALA A 60 7.60 14.19 -3.16
N THR A 61 7.90 13.92 -4.42
CA THR A 61 7.15 14.39 -5.60
C THR A 61 6.35 13.21 -6.16
N HIS A 62 5.43 13.50 -7.09
CA HIS A 62 4.66 12.45 -7.78
C HIS A 62 5.57 11.40 -8.45
N HIS A 63 6.70 11.82 -9.03
CA HIS A 63 7.61 10.92 -9.72
C HIS A 63 8.62 10.23 -8.79
N THR A 64 8.98 10.86 -7.66
CA THR A 64 9.92 10.25 -6.70
C THR A 64 9.23 9.37 -5.66
N LEU A 65 7.91 9.50 -5.48
CA LEU A 65 7.15 8.62 -4.58
C LEU A 65 7.15 7.15 -5.03
N PRO A 66 6.91 6.80 -6.32
CA PRO A 66 6.96 5.41 -6.78
C PRO A 66 8.38 4.92 -7.11
N VAL A 67 9.34 5.82 -7.34
CA VAL A 67 10.70 5.47 -7.81
C VAL A 67 11.71 5.54 -6.67
N GLY A 68 12.62 4.57 -6.60
CA GLY A 68 13.74 4.55 -5.64
C GLY A 68 13.30 4.17 -4.23
N ALA A 69 14.24 3.77 -3.37
CA ALA A 69 14.00 3.33 -2.00
C ALA A 69 14.14 4.49 -1.02
N SER A 70 13.23 5.49 -1.03
CA SER A 70 13.24 6.52 0.00
C SER A 70 13.17 5.85 1.38
N PRO A 71 14.15 6.06 2.29
CA PRO A 71 14.18 5.43 3.60
C PRO A 71 12.88 5.69 4.37
N ALA A 72 12.43 6.95 4.39
CA ALA A 72 11.17 7.34 5.02
C ALA A 72 9.97 6.55 4.46
N ARG A 73 9.84 6.41 3.13
CA ARG A 73 8.76 5.63 2.54
C ARG A 73 8.81 4.16 2.98
N ASN A 74 10.00 3.56 2.92
CA ASN A 74 10.19 2.15 3.26
C ASN A 74 9.94 1.88 4.75
N GLU A 75 10.39 2.78 5.63
CA GLU A 75 10.14 2.72 7.07
C GLU A 75 8.63 2.75 7.38
N ARG A 76 7.88 3.65 6.73
CA ARG A 76 6.42 3.72 6.92
C ARG A 76 5.71 2.47 6.44
N ILE A 77 6.09 1.94 5.27
CA ILE A 77 5.55 0.68 4.76
C ILE A 77 5.89 -0.48 5.71
N ALA A 78 7.14 -0.60 6.14
CA ALA A 78 7.59 -1.67 7.02
C ALA A 78 6.88 -1.62 8.38
N ALA A 79 6.72 -0.43 8.95
CA ALA A 79 6.02 -0.21 10.21
C ALA A 79 4.54 -0.60 10.10
N PHE A 80 3.86 -0.16 9.04
CA PHE A 80 2.48 -0.54 8.75
C PHE A 80 2.33 -2.06 8.63
N LEU A 81 3.12 -2.70 7.76
CA LEU A 81 3.06 -4.16 7.55
C LEU A 81 3.36 -4.96 8.83
N SER A 82 4.20 -4.44 9.73
CA SER A 82 4.49 -5.08 11.00
C SER A 82 3.30 -5.05 11.96
N ARG A 83 2.52 -3.96 11.96
CA ARG A 83 1.29 -3.81 12.76
C ARG A 83 0.09 -4.55 12.14
N SER A 84 0.00 -4.59 10.81
CA SER A 84 -1.15 -5.16 10.08
C SER A 84 -1.07 -6.67 9.90
N ARG A 85 0.02 -7.33 10.32
CA ARG A 85 0.12 -8.79 10.28
C ARG A 85 -0.95 -9.41 11.19
N PRO A 86 -1.79 -10.33 10.68
CA PRO A 86 -2.72 -11.07 11.52
C PRO A 86 -1.95 -11.82 12.62
N ARG A 87 -2.39 -11.69 13.88
CA ARG A 87 -1.91 -12.54 14.98
C ARG A 87 -2.17 -14.00 14.59
N GLY A 88 -1.13 -14.72 14.17
CA GLY A 88 -1.21 -16.12 13.72
C GLY A 88 -0.43 -16.43 12.44
N ALA A 89 -0.12 -15.43 11.61
CA ALA A 89 0.70 -15.60 10.41
C ALA A 89 2.20 -15.67 10.76
N ARG A 90 2.60 -16.64 11.60
CA ARG A 90 4.02 -17.01 11.69
C ARG A 90 4.40 -17.62 10.35
N ARG A 91 5.43 -17.10 9.68
CA ARG A 91 6.04 -17.82 8.56
C ARG A 91 6.47 -19.18 9.09
N ARG A 92 5.98 -20.27 8.49
CA ARG A 92 6.57 -21.59 8.71
C ARG A 92 8.03 -21.48 8.21
N PRO A 93 9.04 -21.73 9.06
CA PRO A 93 10.41 -21.77 8.58
C PRO A 93 10.51 -22.83 7.46
N PRO A 94 11.34 -22.62 6.43
CA PRO A 94 11.59 -23.66 5.45
C PRO A 94 12.06 -24.92 6.21
N GLY A 95 11.39 -26.04 5.94
CA GLY A 95 11.63 -27.30 6.65
C GLY A 95 13.11 -27.67 6.59
N ALA A 96 13.70 -27.96 7.75
CA ALA A 96 15.02 -28.58 7.80
C ALA A 96 14.97 -29.88 6.97
N PRO A 97 16.01 -30.19 6.18
CA PRO A 97 16.07 -31.46 5.46
C PRO A 97 15.97 -32.61 6.47
N GLY A 98 15.04 -33.52 6.23
CA GLY A 98 14.85 -34.71 7.06
C GLY A 98 16.15 -35.51 7.12
N VAL A 99 16.67 -35.70 8.32
CA VAL A 99 17.61 -36.79 8.59
C VAL A 99 16.84 -38.09 8.41
N THR A 100 17.03 -38.74 7.26
CA THR A 100 16.74 -40.15 7.10
C THR A 100 17.85 -40.92 7.79
N GLY A 101 17.61 -41.30 9.06
CA GLY A 101 18.44 -42.28 9.76
C GLY A 101 18.26 -43.67 9.13
N ARG A 102 19.38 -44.37 8.94
CA ARG A 102 19.44 -45.83 8.84
C ARG A 102 19.80 -46.39 10.20
#